data_AF-F6X3Y8-F1
#
_entry.id   AF-F6X3Y8-F1
#
_cell.length_a   1.000
_cell.length_b   1.000
_cell.length_c   1.000
_cell.angle_alpha   90.00
_cell.angle_beta   90.00
_cell.angle_gamma   90.00
#
_symmetry.space_group_name_H-M   'P 1'
#
loop_
_entity.id
_entity.type
_entity.pdbx_description
1 polymer ?
#
loop_
_entity_poly.entity_id
_entity_poly.type
_entity_poly.pdbx_seq_one_letter_code
_entity_poly.pdbx_strand_id
1 'polypeptide(L)'
;MTYFLPHAETHPFTTVWQHLKTNPANVFNTTAEIFERISQGGFYYLAPFREVAKAEQQDCLYSRVGEGFWDYQYALPFQISSRYTAVFSDAIASLRDDGTLHELESKWFNFRTECTESSFDIESNRLGIGNLGGMFILLVIGSFLSLMVH
;
A
#
# COMPACT_ATOMS: atom_id res chain seq x y z
N MET A 1 -13.62 -3.03 5.89
CA MET A 1 -14.01 -1.76 5.23
C MET A 1 -15.51 -1.48 5.33
N THR A 2 -16.37 -2.48 5.09
CA THR A 2 -17.85 -2.35 5.12
C THR A 2 -18.44 -1.86 6.44
N TYR A 3 -17.77 -2.08 7.57
CA TYR A 3 -18.17 -1.51 8.86
C TYR A 3 -17.59 -0.12 9.13
N PHE A 4 -16.39 0.17 8.59
CA PHE A 4 -15.68 1.44 8.80
C PHE A 4 -16.45 2.63 8.24
N LEU A 5 -16.57 2.63 6.92
CA LEU A 5 -16.93 3.79 6.12
C LEU A 5 -18.34 4.28 6.43
N PRO A 6 -19.32 3.40 6.74
CA PRO A 6 -20.64 3.87 7.17
C PRO A 6 -20.66 4.63 8.48
N HIS A 7 -19.72 4.34 9.39
CA HIS A 7 -19.66 4.91 10.74
C HIS A 7 -18.56 5.96 10.89
N ALA A 8 -17.79 6.23 9.83
CA ALA A 8 -16.76 7.24 9.87
C ALA A 8 -17.38 8.64 9.88
N GLU A 9 -16.98 9.47 10.86
CA GLU A 9 -17.52 10.84 11.04
C GLU A 9 -16.55 11.93 10.54
N THR A 10 -15.31 11.56 10.23
CA THR A 10 -14.24 12.50 9.90
C THR A 10 -13.95 12.56 8.40
N HIS A 11 -13.56 13.74 7.93
CA HIS A 11 -12.99 13.92 6.59
C HIS A 11 -11.59 13.27 6.55
N PRO A 12 -11.20 12.58 5.46
CA PRO A 12 -11.90 12.42 4.17
C PRO A 12 -12.88 11.24 4.06
N PHE A 13 -13.00 10.41 5.10
CA PHE A 13 -13.74 9.14 5.03
C PHE A 13 -15.24 9.30 4.79
N THR A 14 -15.84 10.35 5.35
CA THR A 14 -17.24 10.71 5.08
C THR A 14 -17.48 10.95 3.58
N THR A 15 -16.60 11.70 2.93
CA THR A 15 -16.67 11.98 1.48
C THR A 15 -16.53 10.70 0.65
N VAL A 16 -15.57 9.85 1.01
CA VAL A 16 -15.37 8.54 0.36
C VAL A 16 -16.63 7.68 0.49
N TRP A 17 -17.23 7.61 1.67
CA TRP A 17 -18.46 6.85 1.90
C TRP A 17 -19.64 7.38 1.09
N GLN A 18 -19.82 8.71 1.02
CA GLN A 18 -20.88 9.30 0.19
C GLN A 18 -20.67 8.98 -1.29
N HIS A 19 -19.43 9.07 -1.77
CA HIS A 19 -19.10 8.76 -3.16
C HIS A 19 -19.42 7.30 -3.52
N LEU A 20 -19.10 6.35 -2.63
CA LEU A 20 -19.41 4.93 -2.83
C LEU A 20 -20.92 4.66 -2.81
N LYS A 21 -21.69 5.34 -1.95
CA LYS A 21 -23.16 5.24 -1.94
C LYS A 21 -23.81 5.76 -3.21
N THR A 22 -23.32 6.89 -3.73
CA THR A 22 -23.85 7.48 -4.98
C THR A 22 -23.46 6.66 -6.21
N ASN A 23 -22.34 5.94 -6.17
CA ASN A 23 -21.81 5.18 -7.30
C ASN A 23 -21.65 3.69 -6.95
N PRO A 24 -22.76 2.92 -6.84
CA PRO A 24 -22.71 1.50 -6.49
C PRO A 24 -21.95 0.66 -7.53
N ALA A 25 -21.84 1.13 -8.78
CA ALA A 25 -21.04 0.49 -9.83
C ALA A 25 -19.53 0.42 -9.51
N ASN A 26 -19.04 1.26 -8.58
CA ASN A 26 -17.65 1.25 -8.12
C ASN A 26 -17.41 0.26 -6.96
N VAL A 27 -18.44 -0.48 -6.53
CA VAL A 27 -18.35 -1.51 -5.50
C VAL A 27 -18.40 -2.87 -6.18
N PHE A 28 -17.24 -3.53 -6.23
CA PHE A 28 -17.08 -4.83 -6.90
C PHE A 28 -17.23 -5.98 -5.90
N ASN A 29 -17.69 -7.13 -6.40
CA ASN A 29 -17.89 -8.33 -5.59
C ASN A 29 -16.66 -9.26 -5.56
N THR A 30 -15.82 -9.20 -6.59
CA THR A 30 -14.69 -10.12 -6.78
C THR A 30 -13.37 -9.37 -6.85
N THR A 31 -12.34 -9.88 -6.19
CA THR A 31 -10.99 -9.29 -6.24
C THR A 31 -10.39 -9.28 -7.65
N ALA A 32 -10.70 -10.27 -8.49
CA ALA A 32 -10.23 -10.32 -9.88
C ALA A 32 -10.72 -9.13 -10.73
N GLU A 33 -12.01 -8.80 -10.63
CA GLU A 33 -12.60 -7.64 -11.34
C GLU A 33 -11.96 -6.32 -10.88
N ILE A 34 -11.68 -6.22 -9.59
CA ILE A 34 -11.00 -5.07 -9.00
C ILE A 34 -9.60 -4.91 -9.59
N PHE A 35 -8.81 -5.98 -9.61
CA PHE A 35 -7.44 -5.94 -10.13
C PHE A 35 -7.37 -5.67 -11.64
N GLU A 36 -8.33 -6.20 -12.40
CA GLU A 36 -8.49 -5.85 -13.82
C GLU A 36 -8.80 -4.36 -13.99
N ARG A 37 -9.74 -3.82 -13.20
CA ARG A 37 -10.08 -2.39 -13.25
C ARG A 37 -8.91 -1.48 -12.85
N ILE A 38 -8.14 -1.86 -11.84
CA ILE A 38 -6.94 -1.12 -11.41
C ILE A 38 -5.89 -1.11 -12.53
N SER A 39 -5.71 -2.22 -13.24
CA SER A 39 -4.72 -2.33 -14.32
C SER A 39 -5.01 -1.39 -15.50
N GLN A 40 -6.28 -1.01 -15.70
CA GLN A 40 -6.69 -0.01 -16.70
C GLN A 40 -6.36 1.43 -16.27
N GLY A 41 -5.95 1.65 -15.03
CA GLY A 41 -5.58 2.94 -14.46
C GLY A 41 -6.77 3.76 -13.93
N GLY A 42 -6.45 4.77 -13.11
CA GLY A 42 -7.44 5.75 -12.61
C GLY A 42 -8.39 5.23 -11.53
N PHE A 43 -8.11 4.08 -10.92
CA PHE A 43 -8.93 3.49 -9.87
C PHE A 43 -8.09 3.09 -8.65
N TYR A 44 -8.63 3.33 -7.45
CA TYR A 44 -8.00 2.94 -6.18
C TYR A 44 -8.81 1.85 -5.51
N TYR A 45 -8.12 0.87 -4.95
CA TYR A 45 -8.74 -0.20 -4.18
C TYR A 45 -8.40 -0.10 -2.70
N LEU A 46 -9.46 -0.06 -1.91
CA LEU A 46 -9.43 0.01 -0.45
C LEU A 46 -9.54 -1.41 0.12
N ALA A 47 -8.40 -2.00 0.50
CA ALA A 47 -8.31 -3.37 1.00
C ALA A 47 -7.69 -3.46 2.40
N PRO A 48 -7.92 -4.58 3.14
CA PRO A 48 -7.17 -4.90 4.35
C PRO A 48 -5.66 -5.05 4.06
N PHE A 49 -4.84 -4.76 5.07
CA PHE A 49 -3.37 -4.78 4.95
C PHE A 49 -2.81 -6.06 4.30
N ARG A 50 -3.32 -7.23 4.68
CA ARG A 50 -2.87 -8.52 4.12
C ARG A 50 -3.08 -8.61 2.60
N GLU A 51 -4.21 -8.12 2.11
CA GLU A 51 -4.52 -8.17 0.68
C GLU A 51 -3.64 -7.21 -0.11
N VAL A 52 -3.41 -6.00 0.43
CA VAL A 52 -2.48 -5.02 -0.14
C VAL A 52 -1.06 -5.59 -0.19
N ALA A 53 -0.55 -6.11 0.92
CA ALA A 53 0.80 -6.67 1.00
C ALA A 53 0.99 -7.84 0.02
N LYS A 54 -0.02 -8.70 -0.14
CA LYS A 54 0.00 -9.77 -1.14
C LYS A 54 0.02 -9.23 -2.57
N ALA A 55 -0.77 -8.18 -2.86
CA ALA A 55 -0.84 -7.58 -4.19
C ALA A 55 0.46 -6.88 -4.57
N GLU A 56 1.12 -6.21 -3.63
CA GLU A 56 2.43 -5.56 -3.85
C GLU A 56 3.52 -6.57 -4.23
N GLN A 57 3.46 -7.79 -3.68
CA GLN A 57 4.41 -8.85 -4.02
C GLN A 57 4.16 -9.49 -5.39
N GLN A 58 2.97 -9.30 -5.97
CA GLN A 58 2.59 -9.95 -7.21
C GLN A 58 3.03 -9.11 -8.41
N ASP A 59 4.10 -9.56 -9.07
CA ASP A 59 4.61 -9.02 -10.34
C ASP A 59 4.96 -7.52 -10.34
N CYS A 60 5.02 -6.89 -9.15
CA CYS A 60 5.26 -5.45 -8.97
C CYS A 60 4.32 -4.54 -9.77
N LEU A 61 3.14 -5.05 -10.13
CA LEU A 61 2.15 -4.33 -10.94
C LEU A 61 1.34 -3.31 -10.13
N TYR A 62 1.30 -3.52 -8.81
CA TYR A 62 0.51 -2.71 -7.89
C TYR A 62 1.42 -2.07 -6.85
N SER A 63 1.17 -0.78 -6.58
CA SER A 63 1.83 -0.03 -5.53
C SER A 63 0.83 0.39 -4.47
N ARG A 64 1.18 0.27 -3.19
CA ARG A 64 0.42 0.91 -2.12
C ARG A 64 0.58 2.42 -2.19
N VAL A 65 -0.51 3.12 -1.88
CA VAL A 65 -0.53 4.58 -1.78
C VAL A 65 -0.78 4.96 -0.33
N GLY A 66 0.19 5.64 0.28
CA GLY A 66 0.11 6.12 1.65
C GLY A 66 0.24 5.02 2.71
N GLU A 67 0.02 5.43 3.96
CA GLU A 67 0.01 4.52 5.11
C GLU A 67 -1.40 3.97 5.40
N GLY A 68 -1.45 2.91 6.20
CA GLY A 68 -2.71 2.41 6.73
C GLY A 68 -3.42 3.49 7.55
N PHE A 69 -4.68 3.75 7.25
CA PHE A 69 -5.48 4.77 7.93
C PHE A 69 -6.39 4.21 9.02
N TRP A 70 -6.43 2.88 9.18
CA TRP A 70 -7.17 2.22 10.25
C TRP A 70 -6.34 1.11 10.86
N ASP A 71 -5.87 1.35 12.08
CA ASP A 71 -5.38 0.32 12.98
C ASP A 71 -6.54 -0.42 13.65
N TYR A 72 -6.68 -1.70 13.34
CA TYR A 72 -7.58 -2.59 14.06
C TYR A 72 -6.78 -3.71 14.70
N GLN A 73 -7.19 -4.09 15.91
CA GLN A 73 -6.53 -5.14 16.68
C GLN A 73 -7.28 -6.46 16.51
N TYR A 74 -6.54 -7.56 16.40
CA TYR A 74 -7.10 -8.90 16.44
C TYR A 74 -7.37 -9.31 17.89
N ALA A 75 -8.53 -9.91 18.13
CA ALA A 75 -8.91 -10.47 19.43
C ALA A 75 -9.45 -11.89 19.26
N LEU A 76 -9.21 -12.74 20.26
CA LEU A 76 -9.82 -14.06 20.34
C LEU A 76 -11.20 -13.93 21.01
N PRO A 77 -12.32 -14.16 20.30
CA PRO A 77 -13.64 -14.04 20.88
C PRO A 77 -13.92 -15.24 21.79
N PHE A 78 -14.36 -14.96 23.02
CA PHE A 78 -14.84 -15.97 23.97
C PHE A 78 -16.32 -15.73 24.29
N GLN A 79 -17.02 -16.79 24.73
CA GLN A 79 -18.38 -16.64 25.26
C GLN A 79 -18.37 -15.72 26.49
N ILE A 80 -19.44 -14.94 26.65
CA ILE A 80 -19.65 -14.10 27.84
C ILE A 80 -19.60 -15.01 29.08
N SER A 81 -18.85 -14.60 30.11
CA SER A 81 -18.57 -15.37 31.34
C SER A 81 -17.69 -16.63 31.20
N SER A 82 -17.00 -16.81 30.06
CA SER A 82 -16.03 -17.89 29.90
C SER A 82 -14.87 -17.77 30.91
N ARG A 83 -14.61 -18.85 31.64
CA ARG A 83 -13.43 -18.99 32.54
C ARG A 83 -12.09 -18.94 31.81
N TYR A 84 -12.08 -19.15 30.50
CA TYR A 84 -10.86 -19.19 29.69
C TYR A 84 -10.37 -17.81 29.29
N THR A 85 -11.23 -16.79 29.29
CA THR A 85 -10.85 -15.43 28.87
C THR A 85 -9.65 -14.91 29.66
N ALA A 86 -9.67 -15.07 31.00
CA ALA A 86 -8.56 -14.61 31.84
C ALA A 86 -7.27 -15.39 31.57
N VAL A 87 -7.37 -16.72 31.41
CA VAL A 87 -6.22 -17.60 31.18
C VAL A 87 -5.55 -17.28 29.84
N PHE A 88 -6.32 -17.08 28.77
CA PHE A 88 -5.77 -16.72 27.47
C PHE A 88 -5.22 -15.31 27.43
N SER A 89 -5.88 -14.34 28.07
CA SER A 89 -5.36 -12.97 28.14
C SER A 89 -4.00 -12.91 28.83
N ASP A 90 -3.81 -13.66 29.92
CA ASP A 90 -2.55 -13.73 30.66
C ASP A 90 -1.44 -14.43 29.84
N ALA A 91 -1.78 -15.51 29.15
CA ALA A 91 -0.86 -16.19 28.25
C ALA A 91 -0.43 -15.30 27.08
N ILE A 92 -1.36 -14.55 26.48
CA ILE A 92 -1.06 -13.60 25.39
C ILE A 92 -0.18 -12.46 25.91
N ALA A 93 -0.42 -11.95 27.13
CA ALA A 93 0.42 -10.95 27.75
C ALA A 93 1.86 -11.48 27.94
N SER A 94 2.00 -12.71 28.44
CA SER A 94 3.31 -13.36 28.60
C SER A 94 4.06 -13.48 27.27
N LEU A 95 3.38 -13.92 26.19
CA LEU A 95 3.95 -14.02 24.84
C LEU A 95 4.27 -12.66 24.20
N ARG A 96 3.65 -11.58 24.69
CA ARG A 96 3.97 -10.22 24.27
C ARG A 96 5.21 -9.72 24.99
N ASP A 97 5.26 -9.92 26.30
CA ASP A 97 6.33 -9.45 27.17
C ASP A 97 7.66 -10.16 26.89
N ASP A 98 7.61 -11.45 26.54
CA ASP A 98 8.80 -12.23 26.15
C ASP A 98 9.27 -11.98 24.70
N GLY A 99 8.47 -11.27 23.89
CA GLY A 99 8.78 -10.95 22.50
C GLY A 99 8.42 -12.03 21.47
N THR A 100 7.87 -13.17 21.88
CA THR A 100 7.49 -14.27 20.98
C THR A 100 6.47 -13.83 19.92
N LEU A 101 5.50 -12.99 20.31
CA LEU A 101 4.53 -12.44 19.37
C LEU A 101 5.19 -11.56 18.30
N HIS A 102 6.22 -10.78 18.66
CA HIS A 102 6.95 -9.96 17.70
C HIS A 102 7.78 -10.82 16.74
N GLU A 103 8.38 -11.91 17.21
CA GLU A 103 9.08 -12.86 16.35
C GLU A 103 8.13 -13.52 15.35
N LEU A 104 6.96 -13.96 15.81
CA LEU A 104 5.92 -14.52 14.95
C LEU A 104 5.43 -13.49 13.93
N GLU A 105 5.20 -12.25 14.37
CA GLU A 105 4.79 -11.17 13.47
C GLU A 105 5.83 -10.97 12.36
N SER A 106 7.11 -10.82 12.73
CA SER A 106 8.20 -10.68 11.77
C SER A 106 8.31 -11.88 10.83
N LYS A 107 8.14 -13.10 11.34
CA LYS A 107 8.26 -14.32 10.53
C LYS A 107 7.13 -14.48 9.51
N TRP A 108 5.90 -14.13 9.87
CA TRP A 108 4.71 -14.37 9.04
C TRP A 108 4.26 -13.15 8.24
N PHE A 109 4.69 -11.95 8.64
CA PHE A 109 4.32 -10.69 8.00
C PHE A 109 5.51 -9.86 7.50
N ASN A 110 6.76 -10.35 7.58
CA ASN A 110 7.80 -9.87 6.66
C ASN A 110 7.49 -10.38 5.25
N PHE A 111 6.61 -9.65 4.58
CA PHE A 111 6.46 -9.71 3.15
C PHE A 111 7.76 -9.20 2.55
N ARG A 112 8.72 -10.10 2.26
CA ARG A 112 9.91 -9.75 1.49
C ARG A 112 9.42 -9.14 0.18
N THR A 113 9.67 -7.84 -0.01
CA THR A 113 9.48 -7.15 -1.28
C THR A 113 10.61 -7.60 -2.19
N GLU A 114 10.39 -8.67 -2.95
CA GLU A 114 11.24 -9.03 -4.09
C GLU A 114 11.03 -8.08 -5.27
N CYS A 115 10.04 -7.19 -5.17
CA CYS A 115 10.02 -5.94 -5.91
C CYS A 115 11.20 -5.10 -5.45
N THR A 116 12.34 -5.34 -6.08
CA THR A 116 13.38 -4.32 -6.24
C THR A 116 12.64 -3.05 -6.64
N GLU A 117 12.98 -1.89 -6.08
CA GLU A 117 12.50 -0.60 -6.61
C GLU A 117 13.07 -0.39 -8.02
N SER A 118 12.71 -1.24 -8.97
CA SER A 118 13.05 -1.14 -10.37
C SER A 118 12.00 -0.27 -11.03
N SER A 119 11.92 1.00 -10.60
CA SER A 119 11.44 2.17 -11.38
C SER A 119 10.79 3.29 -10.56
N PHE A 120 10.74 3.21 -9.23
CA PHE A 120 10.47 4.37 -8.40
C PHE A 120 11.66 4.64 -7.52
N ASP A 121 12.76 5.04 -8.17
CA ASP A 121 13.74 5.90 -7.51
C ASP A 121 12.93 7.02 -6.84
N ILE A 122 12.82 6.96 -5.51
CA ILE A 122 12.64 8.16 -4.71
C ILE A 122 13.68 9.12 -5.26
N GLU A 123 13.18 10.19 -5.86
CA GLU A 123 13.86 11.37 -6.36
C GLU A 123 14.70 11.98 -5.23
N SER A 124 15.76 11.29 -4.86
CA SER A 124 16.67 11.63 -3.79
C SER A 124 17.72 12.56 -4.34
N ASN A 125 17.29 13.67 -4.95
CA ASN A 125 18.13 14.83 -5.26
C ASN A 125 19.46 14.53 -5.99
N ARG A 126 19.57 13.36 -6.64
CA ARG A 126 20.72 12.96 -7.45
C ARG A 126 20.29 13.09 -8.89
N LEU A 127 20.75 14.15 -9.53
CA LEU A 127 20.68 14.33 -10.98
C LEU A 127 21.30 13.09 -11.66
N GLY A 128 20.46 12.13 -12.07
CA GLY A 128 20.88 11.02 -12.92
C GLY A 128 21.23 11.56 -14.30
N ILE A 129 22.22 10.93 -14.96
CA ILE A 129 22.70 11.34 -16.29
C ILE A 129 21.57 11.38 -17.35
N GLY A 130 20.49 10.60 -17.14
CA GLY A 130 19.27 10.64 -17.95
C GLY A 130 18.55 12.00 -17.93
N ASN A 131 18.52 12.70 -16.80
CA ASN A 131 17.91 14.04 -16.70
C ASN A 131 18.80 15.15 -17.30
N LEU A 132 20.09 14.88 -17.51
CA LEU A 132 21.04 15.80 -18.15
C LEU A 132 21.12 15.62 -19.68
N GLY A 133 20.33 14.70 -20.25
CA GLY A 133 20.34 14.39 -21.69
C GLY A 133 20.13 15.62 -22.58
N GLY A 134 19.29 16.58 -22.15
CA GLY A 134 19.07 17.83 -22.87
C GLY A 134 20.32 18.69 -23.01
N MET A 135 21.20 18.71 -22.00
CA MET A 135 22.44 19.51 -22.05
C MET A 135 23.45 18.92 -23.03
N PHE A 136 23.57 17.59 -23.09
CA PHE A 136 24.42 16.92 -24.08
C PHE A 136 23.95 17.18 -25.51
N ILE A 137 22.63 17.16 -25.75
CA ILE A 137 22.06 17.48 -27.07
C ILE A 137 22.38 18.92 -27.46
N LEU A 138 22.21 19.89 -26.55
CA LEU A 138 22.54 21.29 -26.80
C LEU A 138 24.03 21.51 -27.12
N LEU A 139 24.92 20.81 -26.41
CA LEU A 139 26.37 20.87 -26.66
C LEU A 139 26.72 20.34 -28.05
N VAL A 140 26.14 19.21 -28.46
CA VAL A 140 26.38 18.61 -29.80
C VAL A 140 25.87 19.51 -30.91
N ILE A 141 24.65 20.05 -30.79
CA ILE A 141 24.06 20.96 -31.79
C ILE A 141 24.89 22.25 -31.89
N GLY A 142 25.27 22.84 -30.75
CA GLY A 142 26.10 24.04 -30.72
C GLY A 142 27.46 23.84 -31.38
N SER A 143 28.09 22.69 -31.14
CA SER A 143 29.37 22.33 -31.76
C SER A 143 29.23 22.13 -33.28
N PHE A 144 28.17 21.45 -33.72
CA PHE A 144 27.91 21.22 -35.14
C PHE A 144 27.62 22.52 -35.91
N LEU A 145 26.78 23.39 -35.35
CA LEU A 145 26.49 24.71 -35.95
C LEU A 145 27.75 25.58 -36.03
N SER A 146 28.61 25.54 -35.00
CA SER A 146 29.88 26.27 -35.02
C SER A 146 30.83 25.79 -36.12
N LEU A 147 30.84 24.49 -36.43
CA LEU A 147 31.66 23.93 -37.50
C LEU A 147 31.09 24.18 -38.89
N MET A 148 29.77 24.35 -39.04
CA MET A 148 29.14 24.67 -40.33
C MET A 148 29.25 26.15 -40.73
N VAL A 149 29.42 27.04 -39.76
CA VAL A 149 29.56 28.50 -39.98
C VAL A 149 31.02 28.89 -40.27
N HIS A 150 31.97 27.98 -40.07
CA HIS A 150 33.38 28.14 -40.44
C HIS A 150 33.67 27.45 -41.77
#